data_AF-M1ZR17-F1
#
_entry.id   AF-M1ZR17-F1
#
_cell.length_a   1.000
_cell.length_b   1.000
_cell.length_c   1.000
_cell.angle_alpha   90.00
_cell.angle_beta   90.00
_cell.angle_gamma   90.00
#
_symmetry.space_group_name_H-M   'P 1'
#
loop_
_entity.id
_entity.type
_entity.pdbx_description
1 polymer ?
#
loop_
_entity_poly.entity_id
_entity_poly.type
_entity_poly.pdbx_seq_one_letter_code
_entity_poly.pdbx_strand_id
1 'polypeptide(L)' 'MCTTYVKRYSFVELPEVDDEIAKGETFATIESVKAASDSYMPVSGTIVEINEELEDNPAALNEDPYG' A
#
# COMPACT_ATOMS: atom_id res chain seq x y z
N MET A 1 -3.26 29.06 -8.99
CA MET A 1 -3.96 28.10 -8.11
C MET A 1 -3.36 26.73 -8.34
N CYS A 2 -2.33 26.38 -7.56
CA CYS A 2 -1.69 25.06 -7.62
C CYS A 2 -2.56 24.13 -6.78
N THR A 3 -3.37 23.29 -7.44
CA THR A 3 -4.19 22.30 -6.76
C THR A 3 -3.27 21.33 -6.04
N THR A 4 -3.30 21.37 -4.71
CA THR A 4 -2.69 20.41 -3.80
C THR A 4 -2.98 19.00 -4.30
N TYR A 5 -1.94 18.18 -4.43
CA TYR A 5 -1.97 16.83 -4.99
C TYR A 5 -2.75 15.91 -4.04
N VAL A 6 -4.08 15.93 -4.14
CA VAL A 6 -4.96 15.12 -3.29
C VAL A 6 -4.87 13.67 -3.75
N LYS A 7 -3.81 12.95 -3.33
CA LYS A 7 -3.77 11.49 -3.40
C LYS A 7 -4.69 11.00 -2.28
N ARG A 8 -5.99 10.88 -2.55
CA ARG A 8 -6.87 10.10 -1.68
C ARG A 8 -6.75 8.65 -2.10
N TYR A 9 -6.08 7.85 -1.29
CA TYR A 9 -6.07 6.41 -1.46
C TYR A 9 -7.50 5.89 -1.28
N SER A 10 -8.00 5.25 -2.33
CA SER A 10 -9.35 4.68 -2.36
C SER A 10 -9.32 3.17 -2.25
N PHE A 11 -8.19 2.56 -2.61
CA PHE A 11 -8.01 1.12 -2.63
C PHE A 11 -6.53 0.78 -2.38
N VAL A 12 -6.30 -0.26 -1.61
CA VAL A 12 -4.97 -0.81 -1.33
C VAL A 12 -5.05 -2.31 -1.58
N GLU A 13 -4.22 -2.80 -2.47
CA GLU A 13 -3.98 -4.22 -2.67
C GLU A 13 -2.84 -4.64 -1.74
N LEU A 14 -3.13 -5.53 -0.79
CA LEU A 14 -2.17 -6.09 0.14
C LEU A 14 -1.76 -7.51 -0.30
N PRO A 15 -0.55 -7.97 0.04
CA PRO A 15 -0.15 -9.35 -0.22
C PRO A 15 -0.86 -10.31 0.74
N GLU A 16 -0.81 -11.62 0.47
CA GLU A 16 -1.34 -12.60 1.42
C GLU A 16 -0.31 -12.92 2.52
N VAL A 17 -0.80 -13.26 3.71
CA VAL A 17 0.06 -13.83 4.77
C VAL A 17 0.58 -15.18 4.28
N ASP A 18 1.83 -15.50 4.61
CA ASP A 18 2.62 -16.65 4.14
C ASP A 18 3.11 -16.57 2.68
N ASP A 19 2.87 -15.48 1.95
CA ASP A 19 3.47 -15.28 0.62
C ASP A 19 4.98 -15.04 0.69
N GLU A 20 5.74 -15.70 -0.19
CA GLU A 20 7.17 -15.44 -0.41
C GLU A 20 7.36 -14.40 -1.52
N ILE A 21 7.89 -13.22 -1.17
CA ILE A 21 8.15 -12.13 -2.13
C ILE A 21 9.64 -11.81 -2.14
N ALA A 22 10.21 -11.65 -3.33
CA ALA A 22 11.62 -11.29 -3.48
C ALA A 22 11.82 -9.76 -3.44
N LYS A 23 13.02 -9.35 -3.02
CA LYS A 23 13.44 -7.94 -3.08
C LYS A 23 13.28 -7.38 -4.49
N GLY A 24 12.61 -6.24 -4.59
CA GLY A 24 12.35 -5.54 -5.84
C GLY A 24 11.09 -5.99 -6.57
N GLU A 25 10.39 -7.02 -6.07
CA GLU A 25 9.06 -7.37 -6.56
C GLU A 25 7.99 -6.47 -5.92
N THR A 26 6.91 -6.23 -6.66
CA THR A 26 5.77 -5.48 -6.16
C THR A 26 5.01 -6.34 -5.16
N PHE A 27 4.76 -5.83 -3.96
CA PHE A 27 3.96 -6.54 -2.94
C PHE A 27 2.62 -5.90 -2.65
N ALA A 28 2.49 -4.59 -2.89
CA ALA A 28 1.27 -3.87 -2.63
C ALA A 28 1.07 -2.77 -3.66
N THR A 29 -0.16 -2.61 -4.11
CA THR A 29 -0.53 -1.57 -5.07
C THR A 29 -1.50 -0.62 -4.40
N ILE A 30 -1.14 0.66 -4.37
CA ILE A 30 -1.97 1.68 -3.74
C ILE A 30 -2.60 2.54 -4.84
N GLU A 31 -3.92 2.45 -4.96
CA GLU A 31 -4.68 3.18 -5.97
C GLU A 31 -5.45 4.36 -5.37
N SER A 32 -5.40 5.47 -6.10
CA SER A 32 -6.20 6.67 -5.86
C SER A 32 -7.03 6.98 -7.09
N VAL A 33 -8.04 7.84 -6.94
CA VAL A 33 -8.93 8.31 -8.02
C VAL A 33 -8.18 8.88 -9.25
N LYS A 34 -6.89 9.23 -9.10
CA LYS A 34 -6.10 9.89 -10.14
C LYS A 34 -4.75 9.22 -10.44
N ALA A 35 -4.32 8.25 -9.66
CA ALA A 35 -3.00 7.64 -9.79
C ALA A 35 -2.92 6.30 -9.05
N ALA A 36 -2.26 5.32 -9.66
CA ALA A 36 -1.80 4.10 -9.00
C ALA A 36 -0.32 4.24 -8.62
N SER A 37 0.09 3.55 -7.57
CA SER A 37 1.45 3.55 -7.05
C SER A 37 1.81 2.16 -6.54
N ASP A 38 2.82 1.56 -7.16
CA ASP A 38 3.29 0.24 -6.80
C ASP A 38 4.33 0.35 -5.68
N SER A 39 4.24 -0.53 -4.68
CA SER A 39 5.19 -0.65 -3.59
C SER A 39 6.05 -1.89 -3.80
N TYR A 40 7.36 -1.69 -3.79
CA TYR A 40 8.35 -2.74 -4.03
C TYR A 40 8.95 -3.24 -2.72
N MET A 41 9.22 -4.55 -2.65
CA MET A 41 9.80 -5.12 -1.44
C MET A 41 11.25 -4.67 -1.25
N PRO A 42 11.58 -4.09 -0.08
CA PRO A 42 12.95 -3.68 0.22
C PRO A 42 13.87 -4.88 0.48
N VAL A 43 13.30 -6.02 0.89
CA VAL A 43 13.98 -7.25 1.29
C VAL A 43 13.20 -8.47 0.79
N SER A 44 13.90 -9.57 0.52
CA SER A 44 13.25 -10.86 0.23
C SER A 44 12.84 -11.52 1.53
N GLY A 45 11.64 -12.09 1.60
CA GLY A 45 11.16 -12.79 2.77
C GLY A 45 9.71 -13.26 2.64
N THR A 46 9.20 -13.84 3.70
CA THR A 46 7.81 -14.29 3.81
C THR A 46 6.98 -13.24 4.55
N ILE A 47 5.78 -12.95 4.06
CA ILE A 47 4.82 -12.09 4.76
C ILE A 47 4.33 -12.82 6.00
N VAL A 48 4.60 -12.25 7.18
CA VAL A 48 4.17 -12.83 8.46
C VAL A 48 2.86 -12.23 8.98
N GLU A 49 2.54 -11.01 8.55
CA GLU A 49 1.40 -10.24 9.01
C GLU A 49 1.12 -9.13 8.00
N ILE A 50 -0.16 -8.80 7.83
CA ILE A 50 -0.63 -7.67 7.02
C ILE A 50 -1.53 -6.77 7.87
N ASN A 51 -1.59 -5.49 7.50
CA ASN A 51 -2.52 -4.56 8.13
C ASN A 51 -3.89 -4.65 7.47
N GLU A 52 -4.69 -5.63 7.90
CA GLU A 52 -6.05 -5.89 7.40
C GLU A 52 -6.97 -4.66 7.54
N GLU A 53 -6.69 -3.75 8.48
CA GLU A 53 -7.46 -2.50 8.63
C GLU A 53 -7.39 -1.63 7.37
N LEU A 54 -6.32 -1.74 6.57
CA LEU A 54 -6.17 -0.97 5.34
C LEU A 54 -7.09 -1.46 4.21
N GLU A 55 -7.60 -2.69 4.28
CA GLU A 55 -8.62 -3.18 3.34
C GLU A 55 -9.95 -2.45 3.53
N ASP A 56 -10.37 -2.30 4.79
CA ASP A 56 -11.61 -1.63 5.16
C ASP A 56 -11.47 -0.10 5.23
N ASN A 57 -10.28 0.38 5.60
CA ASN A 57 -9.98 1.79 5.82
C ASN A 57 -8.66 2.25 5.16
N PRO A 58 -8.62 2.33 3.82
CA PRO A 58 -7.45 2.83 3.10
C PRO A 58 -7.18 4.32 3.38
N ALA A 59 -8.11 5.03 4.02
CA ALA A 59 -7.93 6.42 4.40
C ALA A 59 -6.91 6.60 5.54
N ALA A 60 -6.69 5.56 6.37
CA ALA A 60 -5.74 5.58 7.48
C ALA A 60 -4.31 5.92 7.01
N LEU A 61 -3.89 5.42 5.84
CA LEU A 61 -2.59 5.75 5.22
C LEU A 61 -2.41 7.26 4.92
N ASN A 62 -3.50 7.99 4.74
CA ASN A 62 -3.43 9.44 4.51
C ASN A 62 -3.26 10.23 5.80
N GLU A 63 -3.79 9.71 6.91
CA GLU A 63 -3.76 10.38 8.20
C GLU A 63 -2.46 10.10 8.94
N ASP A 64 -2.02 8.84 8.92
CA ASP A 64 -0.75 8.43 9.53
C ASP A 64 -0.03 7.36 8.70
N PRO A 65 0.89 7.75 7.80
CA PRO A 65 1.60 6.82 6.94
C PRO A 65 2.73 6.07 7.67
N TYR A 66 3.08 6.46 8.90
CA TYR A 66 4.15 5.82 9.67
C TYR A 66 3.64 5.09 10.92
N GLY A 67 2.41 5.39 11.35
CA GLY A 67 1.74 4.79 12.51
C GLY A 67 1.99 5.49 13.83
#